data_AF-A0A949BNH5-F1
#
_entry.id   AF-A0A949BNH5-F1
#
_cell.length_a   1.000
_cell.length_b   1.000
_cell.length_c   1.000
_cell.angle_alpha   90.00
_cell.angle_beta   90.00
_cell.angle_gamma   90.00
#
_symmetry.space_group_name_H-M   'P 1'
#
loop_
_entity.id
_entity.type
_entity.pdbx_description
1 polymer ?
#
loop_
_entity_poly.entity_id
_entity_poly.type
_entity_poly.pdbx_seq_one_letter_code
_entity_poly.pdbx_strand_id
1 'polypeptide(L)'
;MSADRDQLKQAVFNICLNAIQAMPNGGRLRVGVTGVKGGEGEAGWQAGKIRVFVEDTGIGISALERERIFDPFFTTKAEGTGIGLSISHRIVHDHGGTIQVRSNNGSTMFEIYLPRKISSSNDQERFGQGRGDSA
;
A
#
# COMPACT_ATOMS: atom_id res chain seq x y z
N MET A 1 5.89 -13.67 10.19
CA MET A 1 5.63 -12.28 10.61
C MET A 1 4.13 -12.04 10.79
N SER A 2 3.75 -11.24 11.77
CA SER A 2 2.41 -10.65 11.93
C SER A 2 2.42 -9.28 11.28
N ALA A 3 1.32 -8.86 10.65
CA ALA A 3 1.20 -7.51 10.12
C ALA A 3 0.86 -6.54 11.26
N ASP A 4 1.62 -5.44 11.37
CA ASP A 4 1.30 -4.34 12.27
C ASP A 4 0.26 -3.43 11.59
N ARG A 5 -0.94 -3.40 12.18
CA ARG A 5 -2.08 -2.66 11.65
C ARG A 5 -1.81 -1.15 11.58
N ASP A 6 -1.20 -0.58 12.60
CA ASP A 6 -1.04 0.86 12.71
C ASP A 6 0.06 1.36 11.77
N GLN A 7 1.14 0.59 11.63
CA GLN A 7 2.16 0.89 10.63
C GLN A 7 1.60 0.80 9.21
N LEU A 8 0.90 -0.28 8.85
CA LEU A 8 0.32 -0.40 7.51
C LEU A 8 -0.73 0.69 7.24
N LYS A 9 -1.52 1.06 8.24
CA LYS A 9 -2.44 2.21 8.15
C LYS A 9 -1.67 3.50 7.86
N GLN A 10 -0.56 3.76 8.54
CA GLN A 10 0.28 4.93 8.30
C GLN A 10 0.85 4.96 6.87
N ALA A 11 1.35 3.82 6.37
CA ALA A 11 1.87 3.72 5.01
C ALA A 11 0.80 4.05 3.97
N VAL A 12 -0.38 3.44 4.08
CA VAL A 12 -1.50 3.71 3.17
C VAL A 12 -1.97 5.16 3.29
N PHE A 13 -2.06 5.69 4.52
CA PHE A 13 -2.46 7.07 4.77
C PHE A 13 -1.50 8.08 4.12
N ASN A 14 -0.19 7.89 4.27
CA ASN A 14 0.82 8.75 3.67
C ASN A 14 0.74 8.77 2.13
N ILE A 15 0.46 7.63 1.51
CA ILE A 15 0.26 7.54 0.06
C ILE A 15 -1.03 8.26 -0.35
N CYS A 16 -2.15 8.04 0.34
CA CYS A 16 -3.41 8.74 0.08
C CYS A 16 -3.27 10.26 0.21
N LEU A 17 -2.55 10.74 1.24
CA LEU A 17 -2.30 12.17 1.41
C LEU A 17 -1.49 12.75 0.25
N ASN A 18 -0.47 12.02 -0.21
CA ASN A 18 0.31 12.45 -1.38
C ASN A 18 -0.53 12.53 -2.66
N ALA A 19 -1.41 11.55 -2.86
CA ALA A 19 -2.34 11.47 -3.97
C ALA A 19 -3.35 12.65 -3.96
N ILE A 20 -3.92 12.97 -2.80
CA ILE A 20 -4.80 14.15 -2.63
C ILE A 20 -4.07 15.45 -2.93
N GLN A 21 -2.86 15.61 -2.40
CA GLN A 21 -2.03 16.79 -2.64
C GLN A 21 -1.60 16.94 -4.11
N ALA A 22 -1.57 15.85 -4.88
CA ALA A 22 -1.32 15.90 -6.32
C ALA A 22 -2.55 16.39 -7.12
N MET A 23 -3.71 16.56 -6.47
CA MET A 23 -4.97 17.02 -7.06
C MET A 23 -5.43 18.36 -6.45
N PRO A 24 -4.67 19.46 -6.60
CA PRO A 24 -4.97 20.75 -5.94
C PRO A 24 -6.32 21.35 -6.36
N ASN A 25 -6.79 21.03 -7.57
CA ASN A 25 -8.06 21.52 -8.11
C ASN A 25 -9.20 20.48 -7.97
N GLY A 26 -9.02 19.49 -7.10
CA GLY A 26 -9.88 18.32 -7.01
C GLY A 26 -9.57 17.27 -8.07
N GLY A 27 -10.21 16.11 -7.94
CA GLY A 27 -9.99 14.95 -8.79
C GLY A 27 -10.60 13.70 -8.19
N ARG A 28 -10.15 12.53 -8.66
CA ARG A 28 -10.66 11.24 -8.19
C ARG A 28 -9.54 10.42 -7.57
N LEU A 29 -9.74 10.06 -6.30
CA LEU A 29 -8.92 9.09 -5.58
C LEU A 29 -9.61 7.73 -5.62
N ARG A 30 -8.93 6.67 -6.07
CA ARG A 30 -9.39 5.29 -5.96
C ARG A 30 -8.47 4.52 -5.04
N VAL A 31 -9.04 3.85 -4.06
CA VAL A 31 -8.31 2.95 -3.16
C VAL A 31 -8.97 1.59 -3.24
N GLY A 32 -8.17 0.53 -3.35
CA GLY A 32 -8.71 -0.81 -3.43
C GLY A 32 -7.71 -1.87 -3.02
N VAL A 33 -8.23 -3.07 -2.80
CA VAL A 33 -7.46 -4.25 -2.41
C VAL A 33 -7.85 -5.41 -3.32
N THR A 34 -6.86 -6.12 -3.83
CA THR A 34 -7.04 -7.28 -4.72
C THR A 34 -6.06 -8.38 -4.34
N GLY A 35 -6.47 -9.63 -4.44
CA GLY A 35 -5.55 -10.77 -4.36
C GLY A 35 -4.85 -11.01 -5.69
N VAL A 36 -3.53 -11.20 -5.65
CA VAL A 36 -2.72 -11.61 -6.80
C VAL A 36 -2.32 -13.07 -6.59
N LYS A 37 -2.69 -13.96 -7.52
CA LYS A 37 -2.29 -15.37 -7.44
C LYS A 37 -0.77 -15.49 -7.63
N GLY A 38 -0.14 -16.38 -6.86
CA GLY A 38 1.27 -16.73 -7.09
C GLY A 38 1.39 -17.58 -8.36
N GLY A 39 2.49 -17.41 -9.08
CA GLY A 39 2.87 -18.31 -10.18
C GLY A 39 3.78 -19.44 -9.69
N GLU A 40 3.79 -20.57 -10.41
CA GLU A 40 4.83 -21.60 -10.21
C GLU A 40 6.21 -20.97 -10.45
N GLY A 41 7.12 -21.10 -9.47
CA GLY A 41 8.47 -20.54 -9.55
C GLY A 41 8.68 -19.17 -8.88
N GLU A 42 7.64 -18.48 -8.40
CA GLU A 42 7.83 -17.27 -7.58
C GLU A 42 8.26 -17.65 -6.14
N ALA A 43 9.57 -17.83 -5.96
CA ALA A 43 10.17 -18.06 -4.64
C ALA A 43 9.72 -16.98 -3.64
N GLY A 44 9.17 -17.41 -2.50
CA GLY A 44 8.67 -16.51 -1.44
C GLY A 44 7.21 -16.04 -1.57
N TRP A 45 6.52 -16.32 -2.67
CA TRP A 45 5.15 -15.84 -2.93
C TRP A 45 4.18 -16.91 -3.42
N GLN A 46 4.44 -18.17 -3.07
CA GLN A 46 3.65 -19.34 -3.47
C GLN A 46 2.15 -19.22 -3.12
N ALA A 47 1.83 -18.52 -2.04
CA ALA A 47 0.46 -18.25 -1.60
C ALA A 47 -0.22 -17.09 -2.36
N GLY A 48 0.51 -16.41 -3.24
CA GLY A 48 0.14 -15.13 -3.85
C GLY A 48 0.49 -13.91 -3.00
N LYS A 49 0.02 -12.75 -3.45
CA LYS A 49 0.26 -11.43 -2.83
C LYS A 49 -1.08 -10.75 -2.56
N ILE A 50 -1.12 -9.88 -1.56
CA ILE A 50 -2.17 -8.88 -1.42
C ILE A 50 -1.67 -7.61 -2.11
N ARG A 51 -2.43 -7.10 -3.08
CA ARG A 51 -2.18 -5.83 -3.74
C ARG A 51 -3.13 -4.79 -3.18
N VAL A 52 -2.60 -3.77 -2.53
CA VAL A 52 -3.32 -2.54 -2.17
C VAL A 52 -2.93 -1.48 -3.18
N PHE A 53 -3.88 -0.74 -3.74
CA PHE A 53 -3.58 0.30 -4.71
C PHE A 53 -4.24 1.62 -4.34
N VAL A 54 -3.56 2.72 -4.67
CA VAL A 54 -4.02 4.10 -4.53
C VAL A 54 -3.77 4.81 -5.86
N GLU A 55 -4.84 5.21 -6.54
CA GLU A 55 -4.83 5.90 -7.83
C GLU A 55 -5.37 7.32 -7.68
N ASP A 56 -4.65 8.31 -8.19
CA ASP A 56 -5.13 9.68 -8.37
C ASP A 56 -5.16 10.10 -9.83
N THR A 57 -5.98 11.10 -10.12
CA THR A 57 -6.01 11.84 -11.38
C THR A 57 -5.34 13.20 -11.23
N GLY A 58 -4.20 13.24 -10.53
CA GLY A 58 -3.46 14.46 -10.20
C GLY A 58 -2.49 14.90 -11.28
N ILE A 59 -1.51 15.71 -10.91
CA ILE A 59 -0.50 16.25 -11.84
C ILE A 59 0.51 15.19 -12.33
N GLY A 60 0.50 14.00 -11.74
CA GLY A 60 1.48 12.96 -12.02
C GLY A 60 2.83 13.18 -11.34
N ILE A 61 3.77 12.28 -11.64
CA ILE A 61 5.17 12.31 -11.22
C ILE A 61 6.04 12.11 -12.48
N SER A 62 7.05 12.96 -12.66
CA SER A 62 8.00 12.84 -13.78
C SER A 62 8.90 11.60 -13.63
N ALA A 63 9.55 11.18 -14.72
CA ALA A 63 10.44 10.03 -14.69
C ALA A 63 11.61 10.22 -13.70
N LEU A 64 12.22 11.42 -13.68
CA LEU A 64 13.33 11.75 -12.80
C LEU A 64 12.92 11.77 -11.31
N GLU A 65 11.74 12.31 -11.01
CA GLU A 65 11.24 12.32 -9.62
C GLU A 65 10.94 10.91 -9.12
N ARG A 66 10.39 10.01 -9.97
CA ARG A 66 10.05 8.62 -9.59
C ARG A 66 11.24 7.83 -9.05
N GLU A 67 12.46 8.14 -9.48
CA GLU A 67 13.67 7.49 -8.97
C GLU A 67 14.01 7.89 -7.54
N ARG A 68 13.50 9.04 -7.09
CA ARG A 68 13.86 9.70 -5.83
C ARG A 68 12.71 9.85 -4.85
N ILE A 69 11.46 9.57 -5.25
CA ILE A 69 10.28 9.78 -4.40
C ILE A 69 10.28 9.01 -3.07
N PHE A 70 11.11 7.97 -2.95
CA PHE A 70 11.29 7.21 -1.71
C PHE A 70 12.52 7.63 -0.90
N ASP A 71 13.34 8.55 -1.42
CA ASP A 71 14.48 9.10 -0.70
C ASP A 71 13.98 9.97 0.46
N PRO A 72 14.54 9.83 1.67
CA PRO A 72 14.24 10.72 2.77
C PRO A 72 14.45 12.19 2.41
N PHE A 73 13.52 13.06 2.81
CA PHE A 73 13.54 14.51 2.60
C PHE A 73 13.37 14.97 1.14
N PHE A 74 13.23 14.06 0.18
CA PHE A 74 12.91 14.44 -1.18
C PHE A 74 11.45 14.93 -1.27
N THR A 75 11.25 16.13 -1.78
CA THR A 75 9.93 16.66 -2.10
C THR A 75 10.02 17.71 -3.20
N THR A 76 8.92 17.87 -3.95
CA THR A 76 8.72 18.97 -4.90
C THR A 76 7.66 19.96 -4.42
N LYS A 77 7.12 19.74 -3.22
CA LYS A 77 6.10 20.58 -2.59
C LYS A 77 6.77 21.60 -1.67
N ALA A 78 6.37 22.87 -1.76
CA ALA A 78 6.95 23.97 -0.98
C ALA A 78 6.86 23.74 0.55
N GLU A 79 5.77 23.12 1.02
CA GLU A 79 5.53 22.82 2.44
C GLU A 79 5.68 21.31 2.76
N GLY A 80 6.26 20.53 1.86
CA GLY A 80 6.44 19.10 2.04
C GLY A 80 7.65 18.78 2.93
N THR A 81 7.51 17.85 3.87
CA THR A 81 8.67 17.35 4.65
C THR A 81 9.51 16.32 3.88
N GLY A 82 8.94 15.69 2.84
CA GLY A 82 9.59 14.61 2.09
C GLY A 82 9.76 13.30 2.89
N ILE A 83 9.05 13.13 4.00
CA ILE A 83 9.22 11.96 4.89
C ILE A 83 8.13 10.89 4.67
N GLY A 84 6.96 11.26 4.15
CA GLY A 84 5.81 10.34 4.10
C GLY A 84 6.04 9.07 3.27
N LEU A 85 6.59 9.21 2.05
CA LEU A 85 6.82 8.06 1.17
C LEU A 85 8.00 7.21 1.60
N SER A 86 9.07 7.80 2.16
CA SER A 86 10.20 7.04 2.70
C SER A 86 9.80 6.19 3.91
N ILE A 87 8.97 6.73 4.82
CA ILE A 87 8.34 5.95 5.89
C ILE A 87 7.47 4.82 5.33
N SER A 88 6.65 5.11 4.33
CA SER A 88 5.77 4.10 3.71
C SER A 88 6.57 2.97 3.09
N HIS A 89 7.64 3.30 2.38
CA HIS A 89 8.56 2.33 1.78
C HIS A 89 9.21 1.44 2.85
N ARG A 90 9.70 2.05 3.94
CA ARG A 90 10.29 1.31 5.07
C ARG A 90 9.28 0.37 5.72
N ILE A 91 8.08 0.86 6.04
CA ILE A 91 7.02 0.06 6.65
C ILE A 91 6.69 -1.14 5.77
N VAL A 92 6.46 -0.92 4.47
CA VAL A 92 6.11 -2.01 3.54
C VAL A 92 7.25 -3.01 3.41
N HIS A 93 8.50 -2.55 3.33
CA HIS A 93 9.69 -3.40 3.33
C HIS A 93 9.78 -4.26 4.60
N ASP A 94 9.57 -3.66 5.78
CA ASP A 94 9.65 -4.37 7.06
C ASP A 94 8.52 -5.41 7.23
N HIS A 95 7.46 -5.31 6.42
CA HIS A 95 6.39 -6.30 6.28
C HIS A 95 6.65 -7.35 5.19
N GLY A 96 7.84 -7.36 4.58
CA GLY A 96 8.21 -8.26 3.48
C GLY A 96 7.54 -7.92 2.15
N GLY A 97 7.06 -6.68 2.01
CA GLY A 97 6.38 -6.19 0.82
C GLY A 97 7.24 -5.33 -0.08
N THR A 98 6.62 -4.85 -1.17
CA THR A 98 7.21 -3.88 -2.09
C THR A 98 6.21 -2.81 -2.48
N ILE A 99 6.70 -1.62 -2.84
CA ILE A 99 5.88 -0.55 -3.43
C ILE A 99 6.28 -0.37 -4.89
N GLN A 100 5.31 -0.32 -5.79
CA GLN A 100 5.50 0.07 -7.18
C GLN A 100 4.75 1.37 -7.46
N VAL A 101 5.30 2.19 -8.36
CA VAL A 101 4.67 3.44 -8.80
C VAL A 101 4.58 3.47 -10.32
N ARG A 102 3.41 3.82 -10.83
CA ARG A 102 3.19 4.12 -12.25
C ARG A 102 2.57 5.50 -12.34
N SER A 103 3.10 6.33 -13.23
CA SER A 103 2.59 7.68 -13.47
C SER A 103 2.62 7.92 -14.97
N ASN A 104 1.46 8.28 -15.53
CA ASN A 104 1.31 8.63 -16.94
C ASN A 104 0.15 9.64 -17.11
N ASN A 105 0.30 10.57 -18.07
CA ASN A 105 -0.78 11.46 -18.52
C ASN A 105 -1.58 12.17 -17.40
N GLY A 106 -0.93 12.62 -16.31
CA GLY A 106 -1.65 13.26 -15.20
C GLY A 106 -2.47 12.29 -14.34
N SER A 107 -1.92 11.10 -14.10
CA SER A 107 -2.46 10.16 -13.10
C SER A 107 -1.31 9.39 -12.48
N THR A 108 -1.42 9.12 -11.18
CA THR A 108 -0.42 8.32 -10.45
C THR A 108 -1.11 7.15 -9.77
N MET A 109 -0.49 5.97 -9.85
CA MET A 109 -0.90 4.77 -9.17
C MET A 109 0.26 4.25 -8.32
N PHE A 110 0.03 4.19 -7.01
CA PHE A 110 0.89 3.45 -6.08
C PHE A 110 0.29 2.07 -5.82
N GLU A 111 1.14 1.05 -5.81
CA GLU A 111 0.76 -0.32 -5.53
C GLU A 111 1.65 -0.89 -4.43
N ILE A 112 1.04 -1.28 -3.32
CA ILE A 112 1.69 -2.01 -2.25
C ILE A 112 1.41 -3.50 -2.45
N TYR A 113 2.46 -4.31 -2.50
CA TYR A 113 2.38 -5.77 -2.53
C TYR A 113 2.83 -6.34 -1.18
N LEU A 114 1.98 -7.11 -0.52
CA LEU A 114 2.26 -7.74 0.79
C LEU A 114 2.11 -9.26 0.72
N PRO A 115 2.94 -10.02 1.47
CA PRO A 115 2.82 -11.48 1.53
C PRO A 115 1.42 -11.92 1.96
N ARG A 116 0.81 -12.82 1.20
CA ARG A 116 -0.45 -13.45 1.60
C ARG A 116 -0.13 -14.65 2.47
N LYS A 117 -0.66 -14.71 3.69
CA LYS A 117 -0.65 -15.95 4.47
C LYS A 117 -1.66 -16.93 3.88
N ILE A 118 -1.26 -18.20 3.76
CA ILE A 118 -2.21 -19.29 3.59
C ILE A 118 -2.90 -19.45 4.95
N SER A 119 -4.20 -19.17 5.03
CA SER A 119 -4.99 -19.60 6.16
C SER A 119 -5.06 -21.13 6.12
N SER A 120 -4.45 -21.81 7.07
CA SER A 120 -4.72 -23.23 7.31
C SER A 120 -6.18 -23.37 7.77
N SER A 121 -6.86 -24.43 7.32
CA SER A 121 -8.30 -24.65 7.45
C SER A 121 -8.86 -24.65 8.88
N ASN A 122 -8.02 -24.56 9.93
CA ASN A 122 -8.43 -24.55 11.33
C ASN A 122 -8.83 -23.17 11.89
N ASP A 123 -8.61 -22.07 11.17
CA ASP A 123 -8.96 -20.73 11.67
C ASP A 123 -10.47 -20.40 11.56
N GLN A 124 -11.25 -21.18 10.79
CA GLN A 124 -12.69 -20.96 10.63
C GLN A 124 -13.51 -21.41 11.85
N GLU A 125 -13.03 -22.36 12.65
CA GLU A 125 -13.77 -22.83 13.84
C GLU A 125 -13.68 -21.87 15.04
N ARG A 126 -12.64 -21.04 15.12
CA ARG A 126 -12.42 -20.14 16.27
C ARG A 126 -13.26 -18.87 16.26
N PHE A 127 -13.83 -18.49 15.11
CA PHE A 127 -14.70 -17.31 15.00
C PHE A 127 -16.20 -17.62 15.21
N GLY A 128 -16.58 -18.88 15.48
CA GLY A 128 -17.97 -19.32 15.58
C GLY A 128 -18.56 -19.47 17.00
N GLN A 129 -17.78 -19.37 18.07
CA GLN A 129 -18.29 -19.59 19.44
C GLN A 129 -18.04 -18.38 20.33
N GLY A 130 -19.01 -17.47 20.34
CA GLY A 130 -19.00 -16.29 21.18
C GLY A 130 -20.30 -15.52 21.13
N ARG A 131 -21.43 -16.17 21.48
CA ARG A 131 -22.63 -15.62 22.15
C ARG A 131 -23.76 -16.63 22.12
N GLY A 132 -24.22 -16.99 23.32
CA GLY A 132 -25.32 -17.92 23.58
C GLY A 132 -25.61 -17.94 25.08
N ASP A 133 -26.02 -16.78 25.57
CA ASP A 133 -26.81 -16.42 26.75
C ASP A 133 -26.92 -17.43 27.92
N SER A 134 -26.49 -16.94 29.09
CA SER A 134 -26.91 -17.42 30.40
C SER A 134 -28.33 -16.92 30.71
N ALA A 135 -29.23 -17.85 31.03
CA ALA A 135 -30.48 -17.57 31.72
C ALA A 135 -30.26 -17.51 33.24
#